data_AF-A0A9N9S7U0-F1
#
_entry.id   AF-A0A9N9S7U0-F1
#
_cell.length_a   1.000
_cell.length_b   1.000
_cell.length_c   1.000
_cell.angle_alpha   90.00
_cell.angle_beta   90.00
_cell.angle_gamma   90.00
#
_symmetry.space_group_name_H-M   'P 1'
#
loop_
_entity.id
_entity.type
_entity.pdbx_description
1 polymer ?
#
loop_
_entity_poly.entity_id
_entity_poly.type
_entity_poly.pdbx_seq_one_letter_code
_entity_poly.pdbx_strand_id
1 'polypeptide(L)'
;MINFVQHLSDNHYDLIDMVAKHCFVSCFDGTDENPYLKRVLTHDGYCLTFNQLDFNDMFTDQVHDDFKSYKNDKKSNWNPTHGYVQQEDNYPYQLSNGMSKSFDALLLQDKNNKNKDCSSFRRGFDIYWHLPNEIVTDWHSTKNIWNLKKYNQITLKVKSFKMSPELQKYDVMHRQCYFENEKKLKYFKIYSEKNCMLECLSDQMIADCGCTRYYIPRNKTVPICTAKDLMCAWNVTGYFYENVDSHPCDCYSACNNIEYELYSVSEDDLDEDMKLGEYFDMDDLRSEEESERFTVISIKTVKGKIEERTSFSAYQMQQFISDFGGLLSLAMGCSILSIVEIIYNAFHVKHELEHDDEKDEHKEKF
;
A
#
# COMPACT_ATOMS: atom_id res chain seq x y z
N MET A 1 44.34 -5.23 26.80
CA MET A 1 44.21 -6.70 26.78
C MET A 1 42.82 -7.00 27.33
N ILE A 2 41.80 -6.98 26.47
CA ILE A 2 40.39 -7.18 26.85
C ILE A 2 39.91 -8.39 26.06
N ASN A 3 39.59 -9.45 26.81
CA ASN A 3 39.14 -10.73 26.28
C ASN A 3 37.68 -10.65 25.83
N PHE A 4 37.45 -11.30 24.71
CA PHE A 4 36.15 -11.72 24.20
C PHE A 4 35.48 -12.69 25.18
N VAL A 5 34.17 -12.55 25.37
CA VAL A 5 33.28 -13.69 25.65
C VAL A 5 32.27 -13.71 24.51
N GLN A 6 32.44 -14.71 23.63
CA GLN A 6 31.44 -15.14 22.66
C GLN A 6 30.23 -15.72 23.40
N HIS A 7 29.04 -15.20 23.11
CA HIS A 7 27.88 -16.07 22.97
C HIS A 7 27.36 -15.90 21.53
N LEU A 8 27.66 -16.90 20.72
CA LEU A 8 27.22 -17.03 19.33
C LEU A 8 25.77 -17.51 19.31
N SER A 9 24.82 -16.55 19.27
CA SER A 9 23.49 -16.74 18.66
C SER A 9 22.75 -15.40 18.46
N ASP A 10 23.42 -14.33 18.01
CA ASP A 10 22.79 -13.01 17.76
C ASP A 10 23.41 -12.27 16.55
N ASN A 11 23.91 -13.02 15.56
CA ASN A 11 24.74 -12.50 14.45
C ASN A 11 24.03 -11.48 13.51
N HIS A 12 22.73 -11.22 13.68
CA HIS A 12 22.03 -10.19 12.93
C HIS A 12 22.15 -8.80 13.58
N TYR A 13 22.10 -8.76 14.91
CA TYR A 13 22.14 -7.52 15.69
C TYR A 13 23.51 -6.86 15.63
N ASP A 14 24.58 -7.64 15.75
CA ASP A 14 25.96 -7.13 15.72
C ASP A 14 26.37 -6.57 14.35
N LEU A 15 25.86 -7.14 13.25
CA LEU A 15 26.20 -6.65 11.90
C LEU A 15 25.51 -5.32 11.60
N ILE A 16 24.25 -5.18 12.03
CA ILE A 16 23.50 -3.91 11.94
C ILE A 16 24.17 -2.86 12.84
N ASP A 17 24.51 -3.19 14.08
CA ASP A 17 25.23 -2.29 15.00
C ASP A 17 26.63 -1.88 14.48
N MET A 18 27.33 -2.79 13.78
CA MET A 18 28.68 -2.51 13.25
C MET A 18 28.64 -1.63 11.99
N VAL A 19 27.60 -1.74 11.15
CA VAL A 19 27.37 -0.85 9.99
C VAL A 19 26.73 0.48 10.41
N ALA A 20 25.98 0.50 11.52
CA ALA A 20 25.16 1.63 12.00
C ALA A 20 25.86 2.56 13.02
N LYS A 21 27.16 2.82 12.86
CA LYS A 21 27.82 3.95 13.58
C LYS A 21 27.28 5.34 13.18
N HIS A 22 26.30 5.42 12.29
CA HIS A 22 25.62 6.63 11.88
C HIS A 22 24.12 6.50 12.16
N CYS A 23 23.72 6.98 13.35
CA CYS A 23 22.35 7.28 13.78
C CYS A 23 21.28 6.21 13.51
N PHE A 24 21.08 5.31 14.47
CA PHE A 24 19.86 4.51 14.58
C PHE A 24 18.90 5.16 15.60
N VAL A 25 17.63 5.36 15.24
CA VAL A 25 16.58 5.75 16.19
C VAL A 25 15.78 4.49 16.50
N SER A 26 16.06 3.87 17.65
CA SER A 26 15.24 2.74 18.10
C SER A 26 13.86 3.27 18.51
N CYS A 27 12.81 2.81 17.84
CA CYS A 27 11.45 2.99 18.34
C CYS A 27 11.21 1.93 19.42
N PHE A 28 11.25 2.36 20.68
CA PHE A 28 10.69 1.66 21.84
C PHE A 28 11.17 0.20 22.08
N ASP A 29 11.99 0.02 23.13
CA ASP A 29 12.53 -1.29 23.54
C ASP A 29 11.55 -2.15 24.36
N GLY A 30 10.29 -1.72 24.53
CA GLY A 30 9.33 -2.36 25.42
C GLY A 30 8.25 -3.19 24.72
N THR A 31 8.56 -4.29 24.00
CA THR A 31 7.48 -5.13 23.42
C THR A 31 7.80 -6.62 23.24
N ASP A 32 8.56 -7.24 24.14
CA ASP A 32 8.62 -8.71 24.14
C ASP A 32 7.28 -9.34 24.58
N GLU A 33 6.38 -8.59 25.24
CA GLU A 33 5.14 -9.15 25.82
C GLU A 33 3.82 -8.74 25.13
N ASN A 34 3.78 -7.72 24.25
CA ASN A 34 2.51 -7.33 23.60
C ASN A 34 2.24 -8.17 22.33
N PRO A 35 1.16 -8.97 22.26
CA PRO A 35 0.87 -9.84 21.11
C PRO A 35 0.31 -9.09 19.89
N TYR A 36 -0.08 -7.82 20.04
CA TYR A 36 -0.70 -7.02 18.97
C TYR A 36 0.29 -6.15 18.20
N LEU A 37 1.47 -5.88 18.79
CA LEU A 37 2.53 -5.08 18.18
C LEU A 37 3.67 -5.98 17.70
N LYS A 38 4.06 -5.78 16.44
CA LYS A 38 5.17 -6.47 15.80
C LYS A 38 6.33 -5.51 15.60
N ARG A 39 7.55 -6.02 15.77
CA ARG A 39 8.77 -5.28 15.42
C ARG A 39 9.01 -5.42 13.92
N VAL A 40 9.21 -4.30 13.24
CA VAL A 40 9.49 -4.23 11.80
C VAL A 40 10.75 -3.39 11.57
N LEU A 41 11.54 -3.76 10.56
CA LEU A 41 12.73 -3.01 10.18
C LEU A 41 12.38 -2.00 9.08
N THR A 42 12.70 -0.72 9.31
CA THR A 42 12.42 0.40 8.40
C THR A 42 13.68 1.24 8.19
N HIS A 43 13.61 2.27 7.35
CA HIS A 43 14.72 3.21 7.15
C HIS A 43 15.14 3.97 8.42
N ASP A 44 14.23 4.24 9.35
CA ASP A 44 14.52 4.88 10.64
C ASP A 44 15.10 3.89 11.67
N GLY A 45 14.96 2.59 11.41
CA GLY A 45 15.45 1.51 12.25
C GLY A 45 14.36 0.52 12.63
N TYR A 46 14.41 -0.02 13.85
CA TYR A 46 13.36 -0.90 14.35
C TYR A 46 12.16 -0.05 14.78
N CYS A 47 11.01 -0.33 14.17
CA CYS A 47 9.72 0.28 14.45
C CYS A 47 8.73 -0.75 14.98
N LEU A 48 7.64 -0.27 15.56
CA LEU A 48 6.51 -1.10 15.97
C LEU A 48 5.34 -0.87 15.02
N THR A 49 4.69 -1.96 14.62
CA THR A 49 3.52 -1.91 13.75
C THR A 49 2.38 -2.73 14.35
N PHE A 50 1.18 -2.17 14.26
CA PHE A 50 -0.07 -2.80 14.64
C PHE A 50 -0.78 -3.28 13.37
N ASN A 51 -1.41 -4.45 13.45
CA ASN A 51 -2.31 -4.96 12.39
C ASN A 51 -1.65 -5.27 11.03
N GLN A 52 -0.33 -5.37 10.96
CA GLN A 52 0.40 -5.81 9.76
C GLN A 52 0.28 -7.33 9.57
N LEU A 53 0.12 -7.78 8.33
CA LEU A 53 0.03 -9.20 7.99
C LEU A 53 1.25 -10.01 8.48
N ASP A 54 1.09 -11.34 8.57
CA ASP A 54 2.22 -12.24 8.84
C ASP A 54 3.25 -12.18 7.71
N PHE A 55 4.51 -12.48 8.03
CA PHE A 55 5.57 -12.64 7.05
C PHE A 55 5.18 -13.59 5.92
N ASN A 56 4.58 -14.74 6.24
CA ASN A 56 4.20 -15.71 5.21
C ASN A 56 2.99 -15.26 4.38
N ASP A 57 2.19 -14.30 4.85
CA ASP A 57 1.10 -13.73 4.07
C ASP A 57 1.58 -12.56 3.19
N MET A 58 2.63 -11.84 3.62
CA MET A 58 3.20 -10.70 2.89
C MET A 58 4.23 -11.09 1.84
N PHE A 59 5.15 -12.00 2.17
CA PHE A 59 6.35 -12.23 1.39
C PHE A 59 6.37 -13.58 0.66
N THR A 60 7.07 -13.61 -0.46
CA THR A 60 7.42 -14.82 -1.20
C THR A 60 8.62 -15.51 -0.55
N ASP A 61 8.87 -16.77 -0.92
CA ASP A 61 10.03 -17.53 -0.41
C ASP A 61 11.39 -17.01 -0.91
N GLN A 62 11.38 -16.05 -1.85
CA GLN A 62 12.61 -15.46 -2.40
C GLN A 62 13.23 -14.42 -1.46
N VAL A 63 12.43 -13.78 -0.61
CA VAL A 63 12.93 -12.73 0.28
C VAL A 63 13.87 -13.31 1.35
N HIS A 64 14.84 -12.50 1.76
CA HIS A 64 15.75 -12.84 2.85
C HIS A 64 14.98 -13.01 4.16
N ASP A 65 15.47 -13.93 5.00
CA ASP A 65 14.86 -14.28 6.28
C ASP A 65 14.98 -13.16 7.35
N ASP A 66 15.65 -12.03 7.05
CA ASP A 66 15.81 -10.91 7.99
C ASP A 66 14.49 -10.17 8.24
N PHE A 67 13.57 -10.29 7.29
CA PHE A 67 12.23 -9.71 7.37
C PHE A 67 11.26 -10.62 8.13
N LYS A 68 11.68 -11.83 8.54
CA LYS A 68 10.84 -12.73 9.33
C LYS A 68 10.65 -12.18 10.73
N SER A 69 9.40 -11.90 11.07
CA SER A 69 8.98 -11.74 12.46
C SER A 69 8.95 -13.12 13.12
N TYR A 70 9.58 -13.26 14.29
CA TYR A 70 9.58 -14.51 15.05
C TYR A 70 8.34 -14.69 15.95
N LYS A 71 7.38 -13.75 15.94
CA LYS A 71 6.10 -13.93 16.64
C LYS A 71 5.18 -14.85 15.82
N ASN A 72 4.58 -15.85 16.48
CA ASN A 72 3.62 -16.77 15.88
C ASN A 72 2.37 -16.00 15.45
N ASP A 73 2.26 -15.73 14.16
CA ASP A 73 1.24 -14.81 13.66
C ASP A 73 -0.03 -15.53 13.19
N LYS A 74 -1.14 -14.85 13.43
CA LYS A 74 -2.47 -15.24 12.97
C LYS A 74 -2.54 -15.10 11.45
N LYS A 75 -2.89 -16.19 10.77
CA LYS A 75 -3.07 -16.20 9.31
C LYS A 75 -4.20 -15.24 8.91
N SER A 76 -3.95 -14.45 7.87
CA SER A 76 -4.92 -13.51 7.35
C SER A 76 -6.01 -14.17 6.51
N ASN A 77 -7.22 -13.64 6.64
CA ASN A 77 -8.37 -13.94 5.80
C ASN A 77 -8.82 -12.71 5.00
N TRP A 78 -7.93 -11.71 4.86
CA TRP A 78 -8.18 -10.44 4.19
C TRP A 78 -7.35 -10.28 2.93
N ASN A 79 -7.92 -9.63 1.91
CA ASN A 79 -7.23 -9.22 0.70
C ASN A 79 -7.72 -7.81 0.29
N PRO A 80 -6.86 -6.93 -0.23
CA PRO A 80 -7.25 -5.62 -0.77
C PRO A 80 -8.42 -5.66 -1.79
N THR A 81 -8.47 -6.67 -2.65
CA THR A 81 -9.47 -6.82 -3.74
C THR A 81 -10.83 -7.27 -3.22
N HIS A 82 -10.84 -8.34 -2.42
CA HIS A 82 -12.07 -9.05 -2.03
C HIS A 82 -12.51 -8.75 -0.60
N GLY A 83 -11.69 -8.04 0.19
CA GLY A 83 -11.92 -7.84 1.61
C GLY A 83 -11.75 -9.12 2.40
N TYR A 84 -12.60 -9.29 3.43
CA TYR A 84 -12.57 -10.45 4.33
C TYR A 84 -13.39 -11.61 3.77
N VAL A 85 -12.80 -12.80 3.73
CA VAL A 85 -13.45 -14.01 3.22
C VAL A 85 -14.43 -14.61 4.23
N GLN A 86 -14.19 -14.42 5.53
CA GLN A 86 -15.02 -14.93 6.63
C GLN A 86 -15.50 -13.77 7.52
N GLN A 87 -16.54 -14.01 8.34
CA GLN A 87 -17.12 -12.98 9.22
C GLN A 87 -16.62 -13.06 10.67
N GLU A 88 -16.05 -14.20 11.08
CA GLU A 88 -15.59 -14.44 12.45
C GLU A 88 -14.06 -14.50 12.51
N ASP A 89 -13.50 -14.00 13.62
CA ASP A 89 -12.07 -13.97 13.91
C ASP A 89 -11.19 -13.34 12.81
N ASN A 90 -11.64 -12.22 12.25
CA ASN A 90 -10.94 -11.53 11.16
C ASN A 90 -9.54 -11.04 11.53
N TYR A 91 -8.59 -11.24 10.62
CA TYR A 91 -7.27 -10.64 10.67
C TYR A 91 -6.85 -10.15 9.29
N PRO A 92 -6.45 -8.88 9.12
CA PRO A 92 -6.28 -7.82 10.13
C PRO A 92 -7.57 -7.49 10.93
N TYR A 93 -7.40 -6.94 12.13
CA TYR A 93 -8.50 -6.47 12.95
C TYR A 93 -9.22 -5.31 12.27
N GLN A 94 -10.55 -5.37 12.22
CA GLN A 94 -11.37 -4.28 11.75
C GLN A 94 -11.73 -3.35 12.92
N LEU A 95 -11.70 -2.05 12.68
CA LEU A 95 -12.38 -1.07 13.53
C LEU A 95 -13.90 -1.26 13.37
N SER A 96 -14.47 -2.22 14.10
CA SER A 96 -15.89 -2.58 14.02
C SER A 96 -16.78 -1.52 14.72
N ASN A 97 -18.09 -1.59 14.48
CA ASN A 97 -19.10 -0.78 15.16
C ASN A 97 -19.25 -1.22 16.65
N GLY A 98 -18.22 -1.02 17.47
CA GLY A 98 -18.13 -1.42 18.89
C GLY A 98 -17.17 -0.56 19.72
N MET A 99 -16.93 -0.93 20.99
CA MET A 99 -16.17 -0.14 21.99
C MET A 99 -14.80 0.29 21.45
N SER A 100 -14.53 1.60 21.58
CA SER A 100 -13.48 2.43 20.97
C SER A 100 -13.42 2.40 19.44
N LYS A 101 -13.96 3.46 18.81
CA LYS A 101 -13.83 3.76 17.36
C LYS A 101 -12.42 4.29 16.99
N SER A 102 -11.44 3.94 17.80
CA SER A 102 -10.09 4.47 17.80
C SER A 102 -9.09 3.41 18.23
N PHE A 103 -7.87 3.49 17.70
CA PHE A 103 -6.70 2.84 18.25
C PHE A 103 -6.03 3.84 19.19
N ASP A 104 -6.01 3.51 20.48
CA ASP A 104 -5.45 4.36 21.51
C ASP A 104 -4.17 3.72 22.05
N ALA A 105 -3.09 4.49 22.17
CA ALA A 105 -1.81 4.01 22.68
C ALA A 105 -1.10 5.08 23.50
N LEU A 106 -0.45 4.65 24.58
CA LEU A 106 0.48 5.47 25.34
C LEU A 106 1.89 5.19 24.83
N LEU A 107 2.58 6.24 24.37
CA LEU A 107 3.93 6.16 23.85
C LEU A 107 4.88 6.81 24.85
N LEU A 108 5.90 6.05 25.29
CA LEU A 108 6.90 6.50 26.24
C LEU A 108 8.28 6.56 25.56
N GLN A 109 8.95 7.70 25.64
CA GLN A 109 10.28 7.87 25.08
C GLN A 109 11.34 7.31 26.04
N ASP A 110 12.23 6.44 25.55
CA ASP A 110 13.30 5.84 26.36
C ASP A 110 14.24 6.92 26.95
N LYS A 111 14.57 6.75 28.23
CA LYS A 111 15.48 7.60 29.03
C LYS A 111 16.92 7.44 28.58
N ASN A 112 17.25 6.24 28.12
CA ASN A 112 18.61 5.80 27.82
C ASN A 112 18.98 5.93 26.34
N ASN A 113 18.20 6.63 25.53
CA ASN A 113 18.56 6.94 24.15
C ASN A 113 19.75 7.92 24.14
N LYS A 114 20.94 7.36 24.36
CA LYS A 114 22.20 8.03 24.72
C LYS A 114 22.87 8.73 23.56
N ASN A 115 22.36 8.57 22.34
CA ASN A 115 22.89 9.29 21.21
C ASN A 115 22.21 10.66 21.13
N LYS A 116 22.67 11.61 21.97
CA LYS A 116 22.71 13.05 21.60
C LYS A 116 23.41 13.13 20.22
N ASP A 117 23.60 14.23 19.52
CA ASP A 117 24.03 14.20 18.09
C ASP A 117 22.96 13.61 17.13
N CYS A 118 22.48 12.36 17.33
CA CYS A 118 21.42 11.75 16.50
C CYS A 118 19.99 12.06 16.98
N SER A 119 19.75 12.08 18.30
CA SER A 119 18.43 12.38 18.90
C SER A 119 18.20 13.88 19.14
N SER A 120 19.23 14.72 19.00
CA SER A 120 19.17 16.14 19.34
C SER A 120 18.10 16.92 18.55
N PHE A 121 17.74 16.45 17.36
CA PHE A 121 16.78 17.14 16.47
C PHE A 121 15.41 16.46 16.35
N ARG A 122 15.26 15.20 16.77
CA ARG A 122 14.00 14.44 16.69
C ARG A 122 13.52 14.04 18.08
N ARG A 123 12.85 14.97 18.77
CA ARG A 123 12.06 14.68 19.99
C ARG A 123 10.63 14.38 19.57
N GLY A 124 10.13 13.18 19.85
CA GLY A 124 8.77 12.78 19.50
C GLY A 124 8.67 11.41 18.88
N PHE A 125 7.52 11.13 18.28
CA PHE A 125 7.22 9.88 17.59
C PHE A 125 6.77 10.15 16.16
N ASP A 126 7.36 9.43 15.19
CA ASP A 126 6.88 9.39 13.82
C ASP A 126 5.81 8.29 13.68
N ILE A 127 4.60 8.68 13.30
CA ILE A 127 3.45 7.77 13.16
C ILE A 127 3.10 7.66 11.69
N TYR A 128 3.19 6.43 11.18
CA TYR A 128 2.86 6.09 9.80
C TYR A 128 1.53 5.35 9.73
N TRP A 129 0.80 5.52 8.64
CA TRP A 129 -0.36 4.68 8.31
C TRP A 129 -0.19 4.08 6.92
N HIS A 130 -0.46 2.79 6.82
CA HIS A 130 -0.17 1.99 5.64
C HIS A 130 -1.14 0.81 5.53
N LEU A 131 -1.15 0.14 4.39
CA LEU A 131 -1.93 -1.09 4.26
C LEU A 131 -1.26 -2.25 5.02
N PRO A 132 -2.04 -3.22 5.53
CA PRO A 132 -1.50 -4.37 6.24
C PRO A 132 -0.47 -5.19 5.47
N ASN A 133 -0.51 -5.17 4.13
CA ASN A 133 0.40 -5.87 3.23
C ASN A 133 1.60 -5.03 2.74
N GLU A 134 1.81 -3.84 3.31
CA GLU A 134 2.92 -2.95 3.00
C GLU A 134 3.96 -2.92 4.14
N ILE A 135 5.22 -2.65 3.79
CA ILE A 135 6.25 -2.25 4.76
C ILE A 135 6.33 -0.73 4.77
N VAL A 136 6.44 -0.13 5.96
CA VAL A 136 6.64 1.31 6.10
C VAL A 136 7.93 1.76 5.42
N THR A 137 7.79 2.77 4.58
CA THR A 137 8.87 3.47 3.89
C THR A 137 8.55 4.96 3.87
N ASP A 138 9.50 5.78 3.43
CA ASP A 138 9.40 7.23 3.31
C ASP A 138 8.31 7.68 2.32
N TRP A 139 7.79 6.76 1.48
CA TRP A 139 6.66 7.01 0.58
C TRP A 139 5.30 6.96 1.29
N HIS A 140 5.27 6.48 2.54
CA HIS A 140 4.05 6.45 3.32
C HIS A 140 3.80 7.81 3.97
N SER A 141 2.51 8.15 4.07
CA SER A 141 2.10 9.32 4.83
C SER A 141 2.44 9.13 6.31
N THR A 142 2.95 10.20 6.91
CA THR A 142 3.42 10.23 8.29
C THR A 142 2.95 11.48 9.02
N LYS A 143 2.85 11.39 10.34
CA LYS A 143 2.69 12.51 11.24
C LYS A 143 3.69 12.37 12.38
N ASN A 144 4.57 13.36 12.52
CA ASN A 144 5.39 13.48 13.70
C ASN A 144 4.61 14.12 14.86
N ILE A 145 4.74 13.53 16.05
CA ILE A 145 4.22 14.02 17.32
C ILE A 145 5.40 14.51 18.19
N TRP A 146 5.65 15.82 18.14
CA TRP A 146 6.75 16.47 18.89
C TRP A 146 6.37 16.79 20.34
N ASN A 147 5.09 17.04 20.59
CA ASN A 147 4.58 17.52 21.87
C ASN A 147 4.28 16.35 22.80
N LEU A 148 5.22 16.09 23.72
CA LEU A 148 5.02 15.19 24.85
C LEU A 148 4.08 15.84 25.88
N LYS A 149 3.55 15.05 26.82
CA LYS A 149 2.51 15.44 27.80
C LYS A 149 1.19 15.92 27.19
N LYS A 150 0.89 15.51 25.95
CA LYS A 150 -0.37 15.83 25.25
C LYS A 150 -1.14 14.58 24.87
N TYR A 151 -2.45 14.75 24.76
CA TYR A 151 -3.34 13.84 24.07
C TYR A 151 -3.43 14.25 22.60
N ASN A 152 -2.93 13.40 21.71
CA ASN A 152 -2.88 13.63 20.27
C ASN A 152 -3.92 12.76 19.58
N GLN A 153 -4.99 13.39 19.12
CA GLN A 153 -6.03 12.68 18.37
C GLN A 153 -5.85 12.88 16.88
N ILE A 154 -5.50 11.80 16.19
CA ILE A 154 -5.29 11.74 14.74
C ILE A 154 -6.57 11.20 14.10
N THR A 155 -7.16 11.96 13.19
CA THR A 155 -8.31 11.51 12.41
C THR A 155 -7.86 11.22 10.99
N LEU A 156 -8.10 9.99 10.53
CA LEU A 156 -7.83 9.53 9.18
C LEU A 156 -9.11 9.49 8.34
N LYS A 157 -8.99 9.93 7.08
CA LYS A 157 -9.99 9.73 6.03
C LYS A 157 -9.59 8.51 5.21
N VAL A 158 -10.53 7.59 5.01
CA VAL A 158 -10.31 6.39 4.20
C VAL A 158 -10.92 6.61 2.81
N LYS A 159 -10.11 6.47 1.78
CA LYS A 159 -10.54 6.46 0.38
C LYS A 159 -10.44 5.04 -0.15
N SER A 160 -11.51 4.55 -0.77
CA SER A 160 -11.51 3.27 -1.48
C SER A 160 -11.66 3.55 -2.96
N PHE A 161 -10.73 3.05 -3.75
CA PHE A 161 -10.79 3.08 -5.21
C PHE A 161 -11.10 1.68 -5.70
N LYS A 162 -12.09 1.56 -6.57
CA LYS A 162 -12.46 0.29 -7.21
C LYS A 162 -12.64 0.49 -8.71
N MET A 163 -12.11 -0.44 -9.48
CA MET A 163 -12.26 -0.45 -10.92
C MET A 163 -13.20 -1.59 -11.32
N SER A 164 -14.17 -1.31 -12.17
CA SER A 164 -15.10 -2.32 -12.67
C SER A 164 -14.36 -3.42 -13.46
N PRO A 165 -14.65 -4.71 -13.25
CA PRO A 165 -13.95 -5.81 -13.93
C PRO A 165 -13.99 -5.75 -15.46
N GLU A 166 -15.04 -5.17 -16.05
CA GLU A 166 -15.18 -5.02 -17.50
C GLU A 166 -14.10 -4.13 -18.12
N LEU A 167 -13.44 -3.30 -17.29
CA LEU A 167 -12.34 -2.45 -17.72
C LEU A 167 -11.03 -3.23 -17.85
N GLN A 168 -10.93 -4.45 -17.30
CA GLN A 168 -9.74 -5.30 -17.42
C GLN A 168 -9.36 -5.59 -18.88
N LYS A 169 -10.32 -5.54 -19.81
CA LYS A 169 -10.06 -5.70 -21.25
C LYS A 169 -9.20 -4.58 -21.87
N TYR A 170 -9.14 -3.41 -21.23
CA TYR A 170 -8.30 -2.31 -21.69
C TYR A 170 -6.87 -2.50 -21.19
N ASP A 171 -5.91 -2.07 -22.01
CA ASP A 171 -4.51 -2.14 -21.67
C ASP A 171 -4.17 -1.33 -20.41
N VAL A 172 -3.18 -1.80 -19.63
CA VAL A 172 -2.75 -1.19 -18.38
C VAL A 172 -2.33 0.27 -18.58
N MET A 173 -1.65 0.60 -19.69
CA MET A 173 -1.18 1.97 -19.96
C MET A 173 -2.33 2.98 -20.07
N HIS A 174 -3.51 2.53 -20.51
CA HIS A 174 -4.71 3.37 -20.62
C HIS A 174 -5.45 3.50 -19.28
N ARG A 175 -5.43 2.45 -18.45
CA ARG A 175 -6.09 2.43 -17.14
C ARG A 175 -5.24 3.04 -16.02
N GLN A 176 -3.92 3.00 -16.20
CA GLN A 176 -2.91 3.39 -15.19
C GLN A 176 -3.13 2.73 -13.83
N CYS A 177 -3.53 1.45 -13.83
CA CYS A 177 -3.62 0.64 -12.63
C CYS A 177 -3.48 -0.86 -12.97
N TYR A 178 -3.06 -1.67 -12.00
CA TYR A 178 -2.98 -3.12 -12.12
C TYR A 178 -4.11 -3.83 -11.36
N PHE A 179 -4.77 -4.79 -12.00
CA PHE A 179 -5.53 -5.83 -11.31
C PHE A 179 -4.59 -6.87 -10.71
N GLU A 180 -5.06 -7.60 -9.70
CA GLU A 180 -4.29 -8.54 -8.88
C GLU A 180 -3.52 -9.61 -9.69
N ASN A 181 -4.04 -10.01 -10.85
CA ASN A 181 -3.45 -11.01 -11.73
C ASN A 181 -2.53 -10.45 -12.83
N GLU A 182 -2.36 -9.13 -12.93
CA GLU A 182 -1.65 -8.49 -14.05
C GLU A 182 -0.16 -8.29 -13.78
N LYS A 183 0.22 -7.96 -12.54
CA LYS A 183 1.62 -7.73 -12.14
C LYS A 183 1.94 -8.49 -10.87
N LYS A 184 2.93 -9.38 -10.96
CA LYS A 184 3.46 -10.13 -9.82
C LYS A 184 4.76 -9.52 -9.36
N LEU A 185 4.92 -9.44 -8.05
CA LEU A 185 6.12 -8.96 -7.38
C LEU A 185 7.04 -10.15 -7.03
N LYS A 186 8.33 -9.88 -6.90
CA LYS A 186 9.39 -10.86 -6.65
C LYS A 186 9.45 -11.27 -5.19
N TYR A 187 9.38 -10.31 -4.28
CA TYR A 187 9.50 -10.44 -2.83
C TYR A 187 8.15 -10.36 -2.13
N PHE A 188 7.17 -9.62 -2.67
CA PHE A 188 5.83 -9.49 -2.08
C PHE A 188 4.79 -10.39 -2.77
N LYS A 189 3.86 -10.96 -2.00
CA LYS A 189 2.74 -11.78 -2.50
C LYS A 189 1.60 -10.93 -3.03
N ILE A 190 1.35 -9.79 -2.40
CA ILE A 190 0.24 -8.89 -2.74
C ILE A 190 0.81 -7.62 -3.36
N TYR A 191 0.32 -7.30 -4.57
CA TYR A 191 0.72 -6.10 -5.28
C TYR A 191 0.22 -4.84 -4.55
N SER A 192 1.12 -3.89 -4.33
CA SER A 192 0.78 -2.49 -4.11
C SER A 192 1.79 -1.62 -4.86
N GLU A 193 1.42 -0.38 -5.14
CA GLU A 193 2.31 0.60 -5.76
C GLU A 193 3.62 0.74 -4.98
N LYS A 194 3.51 0.89 -3.66
CA LYS A 194 4.66 1.10 -2.78
C LYS A 194 5.56 -0.12 -2.70
N ASN A 195 4.98 -1.33 -2.65
CA ASN A 195 5.75 -2.57 -2.70
C ASN A 195 6.48 -2.68 -4.05
N CYS A 196 5.82 -2.37 -5.16
CA CYS A 196 6.44 -2.35 -6.49
C CYS A 196 7.62 -1.38 -6.57
N MET A 197 7.44 -0.16 -6.07
CA MET A 197 8.49 0.86 -6.02
C MET A 197 9.68 0.40 -5.16
N LEU A 198 9.40 -0.31 -4.06
CA LEU A 198 10.44 -0.84 -3.19
C LEU A 198 11.26 -1.97 -3.85
N GLU A 199 10.61 -2.85 -4.61
CA GLU A 199 11.33 -3.86 -5.41
C GLU A 199 12.15 -3.23 -6.52
N CYS A 200 11.63 -2.19 -7.17
CA CYS A 200 12.38 -1.50 -8.20
C CYS A 200 13.63 -0.81 -7.64
N LEU A 201 13.51 -0.14 -6.48
CA LEU A 201 14.65 0.41 -5.78
C LEU A 201 15.67 -0.69 -5.39
N SER A 202 15.18 -1.85 -4.95
CA SER A 202 16.02 -3.01 -4.66
C SER A 202 16.82 -3.47 -5.89
N ASP A 203 16.15 -3.65 -7.03
CA ASP A 203 16.79 -4.11 -8.26
C ASP A 203 17.82 -3.09 -8.78
N GLN A 204 17.53 -1.79 -8.70
CA GLN A 204 18.49 -0.75 -9.08
C GLN A 204 19.70 -0.71 -8.14
N MET A 205 19.49 -0.82 -6.82
CA MET A 205 20.60 -0.90 -5.85
C MET A 205 21.48 -2.13 -6.08
N ILE A 206 20.88 -3.28 -6.39
CA ILE A 206 21.63 -4.49 -6.70
C ILE A 206 22.44 -4.31 -7.98
N ALA A 207 21.87 -3.67 -9.01
CA ALA A 207 22.56 -3.44 -10.28
C ALA A 207 23.76 -2.48 -10.13
N ASP A 208 23.58 -1.37 -9.41
CA ASP A 208 24.57 -0.30 -9.33
C ASP A 208 25.60 -0.52 -8.20
N CYS A 209 25.15 -1.04 -7.06
CA CYS A 209 25.97 -1.19 -5.84
C CYS A 209 26.28 -2.65 -5.46
N GLY A 210 25.57 -3.64 -6.03
CA GLY A 210 25.76 -5.06 -5.69
C GLY A 210 25.26 -5.45 -4.28
N CYS A 211 24.53 -4.56 -3.62
CA CYS A 211 24.01 -4.72 -2.26
C CYS A 211 22.70 -3.93 -2.10
N THR A 212 21.93 -4.19 -1.05
CA THR A 212 20.78 -3.34 -0.69
C THR A 212 20.92 -2.78 0.72
N ARG A 213 20.18 -1.73 1.04
CA ARG A 213 20.06 -1.28 2.44
C ARG A 213 19.31 -2.31 3.27
N TYR A 214 19.57 -2.31 4.58
CA TYR A 214 19.05 -3.30 5.52
C TYR A 214 17.52 -3.41 5.53
N TYR A 215 16.79 -2.30 5.31
CA TYR A 215 15.33 -2.25 5.31
C TYR A 215 14.70 -2.56 3.93
N ILE A 216 15.50 -2.74 2.88
CA ILE A 216 15.03 -2.98 1.51
C ILE A 216 15.01 -4.49 1.23
N PRO A 217 13.88 -5.05 0.77
CA PRO A 217 13.72 -6.48 0.51
C PRO A 217 14.73 -6.94 -0.54
N ARG A 218 15.32 -8.11 -0.30
CA ARG A 218 16.38 -8.66 -1.15
C ARG A 218 16.36 -10.18 -1.14
N ASN A 219 16.98 -10.77 -2.14
CA ASN A 219 17.20 -12.22 -2.19
C ASN A 219 18.18 -12.67 -1.11
N LYS A 220 18.11 -13.96 -0.74
CA LYS A 220 19.00 -14.60 0.25
C LYS A 220 20.51 -14.48 -0.03
N THR A 221 20.87 -14.29 -1.29
CA THR A 221 22.27 -14.19 -1.74
C THR A 221 22.81 -12.76 -1.78
N VAL A 222 21.93 -11.75 -1.70
CA VAL A 222 22.32 -10.34 -1.83
C VAL A 222 22.75 -9.82 -0.46
N PRO A 223 23.97 -9.25 -0.34
CA PRO A 223 24.46 -8.71 0.92
C PRO A 223 23.80 -7.36 1.27
N ILE A 224 23.80 -7.03 2.56
CA ILE A 224 23.49 -5.68 3.03
C ILE A 224 24.68 -4.77 2.71
N CYS A 225 24.40 -3.56 2.24
CA CYS A 225 25.44 -2.55 1.98
C CYS A 225 26.23 -2.23 3.24
N THR A 226 27.55 -2.19 3.12
CA THR A 226 28.46 -1.85 4.20
C THR A 226 28.88 -0.39 4.14
N ALA A 227 29.67 0.09 5.11
CA ALA A 227 30.12 1.48 5.17
C ALA A 227 30.79 1.99 3.87
N LYS A 228 31.50 1.12 3.14
CA LYS A 228 32.14 1.45 1.85
C LYS A 228 31.13 1.67 0.71
N ASP A 229 29.95 1.08 0.81
CA ASP A 229 28.92 1.10 -0.24
C ASP A 229 27.89 2.22 0.01
N LEU A 230 27.95 2.89 1.17
CA LEU A 230 26.98 3.92 1.59
C LEU A 230 26.86 5.06 0.58
N MET A 231 27.97 5.54 0.02
CA MET A 231 27.92 6.62 -0.97
C MET A 231 27.19 6.18 -2.25
N CYS A 232 27.40 4.94 -2.70
CA CYS A 232 26.65 4.37 -3.82
C CYS A 232 25.17 4.27 -3.48
N ALA A 233 24.84 3.69 -2.32
CA ALA A 233 23.48 3.52 -1.86
C ALA A 233 22.75 4.87 -1.66
N TRP A 234 23.44 5.94 -1.23
CA TRP A 234 22.87 7.28 -1.15
C TRP A 234 22.60 7.88 -2.52
N ASN A 235 23.54 7.75 -3.45
CA ASN A 235 23.38 8.28 -4.81
C ASN A 235 22.23 7.59 -5.55
N VAL A 236 22.14 6.25 -5.49
CA VAL A 236 21.05 5.49 -6.12
C VAL A 236 19.71 5.88 -5.53
N THR A 237 19.61 5.92 -4.19
CA THR A 237 18.38 6.34 -3.51
C THR A 237 17.99 7.77 -3.89
N GLY A 238 18.92 8.72 -3.85
CA GLY A 238 18.65 10.12 -4.20
C GLY A 238 18.16 10.27 -5.64
N TYR A 239 18.85 9.65 -6.59
CA TYR A 239 18.44 9.64 -8.00
C TYR A 239 17.07 8.99 -8.19
N PHE A 240 16.80 7.86 -7.50
CA PHE A 240 15.52 7.19 -7.57
C PHE A 240 14.38 8.14 -7.11
N TYR A 241 14.54 8.81 -5.96
CA TYR A 241 13.56 9.76 -5.44
C TYR A 241 13.33 10.96 -6.36
N GLU A 242 14.39 11.50 -6.98
CA GLU A 242 14.28 12.61 -7.93
C GLU A 242 13.53 12.23 -9.23
N ASN A 243 13.52 10.94 -9.59
CA ASN A 243 12.94 10.45 -10.83
C ASN A 243 11.68 9.58 -10.63
N VAL A 244 11.10 9.55 -9.43
CA VAL A 244 9.88 8.76 -9.13
C VAL A 244 8.75 9.12 -10.09
N ASP A 245 8.54 10.41 -10.37
CA ASP A 245 7.47 10.89 -11.25
C ASP A 245 7.64 10.43 -12.70
N SER A 246 8.85 10.07 -13.11
CA SER A 246 9.14 9.54 -14.45
C SER A 246 8.72 8.08 -14.62
N HIS A 247 8.14 7.46 -13.59
CA HIS A 247 7.69 6.06 -13.58
C HIS A 247 8.73 5.08 -14.14
N PRO A 248 9.99 5.08 -13.65
CA PRO A 248 11.05 4.24 -14.23
C PRO A 248 10.77 2.73 -14.19
N CYS A 249 9.74 2.30 -13.44
CA CYS A 249 9.45 0.92 -13.08
C CYS A 249 8.03 0.45 -13.47
N ASP A 250 7.26 1.27 -14.19
CA ASP A 250 5.85 1.02 -14.50
C ASP A 250 5.04 0.60 -13.25
N CYS A 251 5.28 1.23 -12.10
CA CYS A 251 4.57 0.90 -10.86
C CYS A 251 3.32 1.77 -10.74
N TYR A 252 2.24 1.37 -11.41
CA TYR A 252 0.93 1.98 -11.26
C TYR A 252 0.23 1.51 -9.97
N SER A 253 -0.77 2.26 -9.52
CA SER A 253 -1.59 1.86 -8.37
C SER A 253 -2.38 0.58 -8.62
N ALA A 254 -2.82 -0.09 -7.56
CA ALA A 254 -3.75 -1.21 -7.71
C ALA A 254 -5.13 -0.69 -8.14
N CYS A 255 -5.78 -1.36 -9.09
CA CYS A 255 -7.12 -0.96 -9.56
C CYS A 255 -8.17 -1.02 -8.45
N ASN A 256 -7.96 -1.88 -7.45
CA ASN A 256 -8.68 -1.89 -6.20
C ASN A 256 -7.69 -1.53 -5.09
N ASN A 257 -7.80 -0.33 -4.54
CA ASN A 257 -6.87 0.18 -3.54
C ASN A 257 -7.62 0.89 -2.40
N ILE A 258 -7.00 0.88 -1.23
CA ILE A 258 -7.45 1.65 -0.06
C ILE A 258 -6.32 2.60 0.33
N GLU A 259 -6.66 3.86 0.49
CA GLU A 259 -5.72 4.91 0.89
C GLU A 259 -6.20 5.58 2.16
N TYR A 260 -5.25 5.85 3.05
CA TYR A 260 -5.47 6.57 4.29
C TYR A 260 -4.85 7.97 4.17
N GLU A 261 -5.68 8.99 4.37
CA GLU A 261 -5.25 10.38 4.35
C GLU A 261 -5.42 11.02 5.71
N LEU A 262 -4.50 11.89 6.10
CA LEU A 262 -4.66 12.72 7.29
C LEU A 262 -5.82 13.69 7.09
N TYR A 263 -6.88 13.56 7.89
CA TYR A 263 -8.01 14.47 7.87
C TYR A 263 -7.79 15.66 8.82
N SER A 264 -7.44 15.36 10.08
CA SER A 264 -7.19 16.39 11.09
C SER A 264 -6.36 15.82 12.24
N VAL A 265 -5.62 16.69 12.91
CA VAL A 265 -4.96 16.41 14.19
C VAL A 265 -5.51 17.40 15.19
N SER A 266 -5.91 16.92 16.37
CA SER A 266 -6.19 17.76 17.53
C SER A 266 -5.26 17.40 18.66
N GLU A 267 -4.76 18.42 19.36
CA GLU A 267 -3.85 18.28 20.48
C GLU A 267 -4.52 18.91 21.70
N ASP A 268 -4.70 18.11 22.74
CA ASP A 268 -5.31 18.54 24.00
C ASP A 268 -4.32 18.30 25.15
N ASP A 269 -4.40 19.14 26.19
CA ASP A 269 -3.66 18.92 27.42
C ASP A 269 -4.14 17.63 28.11
N LEU A 270 -3.19 16.86 28.66
CA LEU A 270 -3.51 15.73 29.52
C LEU A 270 -3.88 16.26 30.90
N ASP A 271 -5.17 16.55 31.10
CA ASP A 271 -5.68 16.95 32.41
C ASP A 271 -5.61 15.77 33.40
N GLU A 272 -5.39 16.04 34.70
CA GLU A 272 -5.41 15.02 35.76
C GLU A 272 -6.75 14.24 35.83
N ASP A 273 -7.83 14.84 35.33
CA ASP A 273 -9.17 14.23 35.22
C ASP A 273 -9.29 13.22 34.07
N MET A 274 -8.35 13.24 33.12
CA MET A 274 -8.29 12.25 32.05
C MET A 274 -7.82 10.95 32.70
N LYS A 275 -8.76 10.03 32.91
CA LYS A 275 -8.56 8.76 33.65
C LYS A 275 -7.62 7.78 32.93
N LEU A 276 -6.41 8.18 32.60
CA LEU A 276 -5.38 7.36 31.99
C LEU A 276 -5.15 6.08 32.81
N GLY A 277 -5.20 6.18 34.14
CA GLY A 277 -5.07 5.02 35.04
C GLY A 277 -6.21 4.00 34.99
N GLU A 278 -7.33 4.29 34.32
CA GLU A 278 -8.37 3.27 34.04
C GLU A 278 -8.08 2.48 32.75
N TYR A 279 -7.25 3.01 31.84
CA TYR A 279 -6.99 2.45 30.51
C TYR A 279 -5.53 1.98 30.30
N PHE A 280 -4.59 2.57 31.01
CA PHE A 280 -3.16 2.31 30.92
C PHE A 280 -2.62 2.01 32.31
N ASP A 281 -1.69 1.05 32.39
CA ASP A 281 -0.97 0.80 33.62
C ASP A 281 -0.01 1.97 33.89
N MET A 282 -0.32 2.76 34.91
CA MET A 282 0.42 3.98 35.25
C MET A 282 1.54 3.69 36.26
N ASP A 283 1.75 2.44 36.66
CA ASP A 283 2.83 2.09 37.60
C ASP A 283 4.23 2.41 37.02
N ASP A 284 4.36 2.46 35.68
CA ASP A 284 5.58 2.87 34.97
C ASP A 284 5.79 4.39 34.86
N LEU A 285 4.81 5.22 35.28
CA LEU A 285 4.86 6.69 35.17
C LEU A 285 5.06 7.40 36.51
N ARG A 286 5.53 6.65 37.53
CA ARG A 286 5.60 7.12 38.93
C ARG A 286 6.73 8.11 39.23
N SER A 287 7.68 8.32 38.32
CA SER A 287 8.74 9.32 38.49
C SER A 287 8.44 10.63 37.75
N GLU A 288 8.75 11.78 38.37
CA GLU A 288 8.58 13.11 37.74
C GLU A 288 9.28 13.20 36.37
N GLU A 289 10.39 12.49 36.18
CA GLU A 289 11.20 12.47 34.96
C GLU A 289 10.59 11.59 33.83
N GLU A 290 9.74 10.63 34.17
CA GLU A 290 8.96 9.82 33.22
C GLU A 290 7.67 10.53 32.80
N SER A 291 7.10 11.35 33.68
CA SER A 291 5.94 12.18 33.38
C SER A 291 6.17 13.13 32.19
N GLU A 292 7.42 13.52 31.89
CA GLU A 292 7.76 14.46 30.81
C GLU A 292 7.98 13.79 29.45
N ARG A 293 8.01 12.46 29.40
CA ARG A 293 8.50 11.71 28.24
C ARG A 293 7.45 10.86 27.56
N PHE A 294 6.18 11.03 27.93
CA PHE A 294 5.08 10.27 27.36
C PHE A 294 4.13 11.14 26.56
N THR A 295 3.40 10.52 25.64
CA THR A 295 2.25 11.11 24.97
C THR A 295 1.20 10.04 24.74
N VAL A 296 -0.07 10.43 24.75
CA VAL A 296 -1.17 9.54 24.38
C VAL A 296 -1.57 9.85 22.95
N ILE A 297 -1.72 8.82 22.13
CA ILE A 297 -2.24 8.94 20.78
C ILE A 297 -3.59 8.25 20.69
N SER A 298 -4.49 8.84 19.91
CA SER A 298 -5.78 8.25 19.56
C SER A 298 -5.98 8.37 18.05
N ILE A 299 -5.93 7.25 17.34
CA ILE A 299 -6.10 7.20 15.89
C ILE A 299 -7.51 6.73 15.58
N LYS A 300 -8.32 7.60 14.96
CA LYS A 300 -9.71 7.30 14.59
C LYS A 300 -9.95 7.53 13.11
N THR A 301 -10.98 6.89 12.57
CA THR A 301 -11.46 7.18 11.21
C THR A 301 -12.62 8.18 11.24
N VAL A 302 -12.80 8.94 10.16
CA VAL A 302 -13.97 9.83 10.01
C VAL A 302 -15.26 8.98 10.08
N LYS A 303 -16.17 9.32 11.02
CA LYS A 303 -17.43 8.59 11.22
C LYS A 303 -18.24 8.51 9.92
N GLY A 304 -18.56 7.28 9.49
CA GLY A 304 -19.54 7.00 8.44
C GLY A 304 -19.16 7.47 7.03
N LYS A 305 -17.88 7.74 6.75
CA LYS A 305 -17.43 8.19 5.43
C LYS A 305 -16.17 7.43 4.99
N ILE A 306 -16.36 6.28 4.37
CA ILE A 306 -15.39 5.79 3.38
C ILE A 306 -15.76 6.49 2.07
N GLU A 307 -14.84 7.27 1.50
CA GLU A 307 -15.05 7.83 0.17
C GLU A 307 -14.77 6.73 -0.85
N GLU A 308 -15.82 6.08 -1.34
CA GLU A 308 -15.70 5.07 -2.39
C GLU A 308 -15.79 5.73 -3.77
N ARG A 309 -14.78 5.48 -4.60
CA ARG A 309 -14.72 5.90 -6.00
C ARG A 309 -14.69 4.65 -6.86
N THR A 310 -15.76 4.45 -7.63
CA THR A 310 -15.87 3.34 -8.55
C THR A 310 -15.82 3.83 -9.98
N SER A 311 -14.83 3.35 -10.73
CA SER A 311 -14.65 3.67 -12.15
C SER A 311 -15.30 2.60 -13.01
N PHE A 312 -16.12 3.04 -13.97
CA PHE A 312 -16.83 2.19 -14.92
C PHE A 312 -16.67 2.73 -16.35
N SER A 313 -16.95 1.89 -17.35
CA SER A 313 -16.91 2.34 -18.75
C SER A 313 -17.98 3.39 -19.00
N ALA A 314 -17.56 4.63 -19.29
CA ALA A 314 -18.48 5.75 -19.56
C ALA A 314 -19.42 5.47 -20.74
N TYR A 315 -19.00 4.63 -21.67
CA TYR A 315 -19.78 4.27 -22.85
C TYR A 315 -19.80 2.75 -23.04
N GLN A 316 -21.00 2.17 -22.99
CA GLN A 316 -21.21 0.75 -23.27
C GLN A 316 -21.73 0.60 -24.71
N MET A 317 -21.49 -0.56 -25.34
CA MET A 317 -21.94 -0.81 -26.73
C MET A 317 -23.46 -0.69 -26.87
N GLN A 318 -24.21 -1.01 -25.83
CA GLN A 318 -25.66 -0.87 -25.77
C GLN A 318 -26.07 0.61 -25.84
N GLN A 319 -25.35 1.47 -25.12
CA GLN A 319 -25.57 2.92 -25.15
C GLN A 319 -25.25 3.46 -26.55
N PHE A 320 -24.15 3.02 -27.15
CA PHE A 320 -23.79 3.38 -28.53
C PHE A 320 -24.89 3.06 -29.54
N ILE A 321 -25.38 1.81 -29.53
CA ILE A 321 -26.42 1.37 -30.46
C ILE A 321 -27.73 2.13 -30.21
N SER A 322 -28.07 2.38 -28.94
CA SER A 322 -29.25 3.15 -28.56
C SER A 322 -29.18 4.61 -29.04
N ASP A 323 -28.07 5.29 -28.78
CA ASP A 323 -27.87 6.71 -29.14
C ASP A 323 -27.83 6.87 -30.66
N PHE A 324 -27.08 6.00 -31.35
CA PHE A 324 -26.99 5.99 -32.81
C PHE A 324 -28.33 5.67 -33.46
N GLY A 325 -29.05 4.66 -32.95
CA GLY A 325 -30.39 4.30 -33.42
C GLY A 325 -31.41 5.42 -33.18
N GLY A 326 -31.35 6.10 -32.03
CA GLY A 326 -32.19 7.25 -31.73
C GLY A 326 -31.92 8.42 -32.68
N LEU A 327 -30.65 8.74 -32.94
CA LEU A 327 -30.26 9.77 -33.89
C LEU A 327 -30.71 9.46 -35.32
N LEU A 328 -30.53 8.22 -35.80
CA LEU A 328 -30.98 7.80 -37.13
C LEU A 328 -32.51 7.87 -37.27
N SER A 329 -33.24 7.39 -36.26
CA SER A 329 -34.70 7.44 -36.26
C SER A 329 -35.22 8.88 -36.26
N LEU A 330 -34.56 9.80 -35.56
CA LEU A 330 -34.99 11.19 -35.47
C LEU A 330 -34.62 12.00 -36.72
N ALA A 331 -33.40 11.83 -37.23
CA ALA A 331 -32.88 12.62 -38.36
C ALA A 331 -33.40 12.13 -39.71
N MET A 332 -33.46 10.81 -39.89
CA MET A 332 -33.79 10.17 -41.18
C MET A 332 -35.13 9.42 -41.15
N GLY A 333 -35.72 9.17 -39.97
CA GLY A 333 -36.93 8.34 -39.87
C GLY A 333 -36.68 6.87 -40.21
N CYS A 334 -35.42 6.44 -40.27
CA CYS A 334 -35.06 5.09 -40.68
C CYS A 334 -34.74 4.20 -39.47
N SER A 335 -35.03 2.91 -39.62
CA SER A 335 -34.70 1.88 -38.62
C SER A 335 -33.85 0.77 -39.25
N ILE A 336 -33.36 -0.16 -38.43
CA ILE A 336 -32.68 -1.37 -38.93
C ILE A 336 -33.56 -2.13 -39.93
N LEU A 337 -34.89 -2.17 -39.72
CA LEU A 337 -35.80 -2.82 -40.67
C LEU A 337 -35.83 -2.09 -42.01
N SER A 338 -35.74 -0.76 -42.01
CA SER A 338 -35.66 0.04 -43.23
C SER A 338 -34.37 -0.26 -44.02
N ILE A 339 -33.24 -0.48 -43.33
CA ILE A 339 -31.98 -0.88 -43.97
C ILE A 339 -32.10 -2.27 -44.59
N VAL A 340 -32.68 -3.23 -43.86
CA VAL A 340 -32.92 -4.59 -44.37
C VAL A 340 -33.83 -4.57 -45.60
N GLU A 341 -34.87 -3.73 -45.59
CA GLU A 341 -35.78 -3.56 -46.73
C GLU A 341 -35.10 -2.96 -47.96
N ILE A 342 -34.21 -1.97 -47.78
CA ILE A 342 -33.40 -1.42 -48.87
C ILE A 342 -32.49 -2.50 -49.47
N ILE A 343 -31.82 -3.28 -48.63
CA ILE A 343 -30.95 -4.37 -49.07
C ILE A 343 -31.77 -5.43 -49.82
N TYR A 344 -32.91 -5.84 -49.28
CA TYR A 344 -33.80 -6.83 -49.91
C TYR A 344 -34.26 -6.37 -51.29
N ASN A 345 -34.75 -5.13 -51.41
CA ASN A 345 -35.19 -4.59 -52.69
C ASN A 345 -34.03 -4.41 -53.67
N ALA A 346 -32.85 -4.00 -53.22
CA ALA A 346 -31.68 -3.90 -54.07
C ALA A 346 -31.24 -5.27 -54.63
N PHE A 347 -31.26 -6.31 -53.80
CA PHE A 347 -31.01 -7.69 -54.25
C PHE A 347 -32.09 -8.18 -55.22
N HIS A 348 -33.36 -7.87 -54.94
CA HIS A 348 -34.47 -8.26 -55.80
C HIS A 348 -34.36 -7.61 -57.18
N VAL A 349 -34.09 -6.30 -57.25
CA VAL A 349 -33.89 -5.58 -58.52
C VAL A 349 -32.68 -6.11 -59.27
N LYS A 350 -31.57 -6.41 -58.58
CA LYS A 350 -30.38 -7.00 -59.22
C LYS A 350 -30.70 -8.37 -59.83
N HIS A 351 -31.44 -9.21 -59.10
CA HIS A 351 -31.85 -10.52 -59.57
C HIS A 351 -32.82 -10.43 -60.77
N GLU A 352 -33.73 -9.45 -60.80
CA GLU A 352 -34.58 -9.22 -61.98
C GLU A 352 -33.76 -8.76 -63.21
N LEU A 353 -32.80 -7.85 -63.02
CA LEU A 353 -31.92 -7.40 -64.10
C LEU A 353 -31.06 -8.54 -64.68
N GLU A 354 -30.48 -9.38 -63.82
CA GLU A 354 -29.72 -10.57 -64.25
C GLU A 354 -30.61 -11.57 -65.01
N HIS A 355 -31.90 -11.68 -64.65
CA HIS A 355 -32.84 -12.59 -65.29
C HIS A 355 -33.37 -12.09 -66.64
N ASP A 356 -33.44 -10.78 -66.84
CA ASP A 356 -33.79 -10.17 -68.13
C ASP A 356 -32.61 -10.18 -69.12
N ASP A 357 -31.37 -10.01 -68.65
CA ASP A 357 -30.16 -10.17 -69.48
C ASP A 357 -30.03 -11.60 -70.05
N GLU A 358 -30.34 -12.64 -69.26
CA GLU A 358 -30.37 -14.05 -69.74
C GLU A 358 -31.48 -14.32 -70.78
N LYS A 359 -32.61 -13.61 -70.71
CA LYS A 359 -33.70 -13.76 -71.69
C LYS A 359 -33.39 -13.09 -73.02
N ASP A 360 -32.66 -11.99 -73.01
CA ASP A 360 -32.27 -11.30 -74.24
C ASP A 360 -31.11 -12.02 -74.95
N GLU A 361 -30.16 -12.63 -74.22
CA GLU A 361 -29.17 -13.55 -74.83
C GLU A 361 -29.82 -14.79 -75.47
N HIS A 362 -30.93 -15.28 -74.91
CA HIS A 362 -31.67 -16.42 -75.48
C HIS A 362 -32.49 -16.04 -76.73
N LYS A 363 -32.86 -14.77 -76.90
CA LYS A 363 -33.55 -14.27 -78.11
C LYS A 363 -32.59 -13.97 -79.26
N GLU A 364 -31.34 -13.59 -78.99
CA GLU A 364 -30.32 -13.37 -80.05
C GLU A 364 -29.75 -14.68 -80.62
N LYS A 365 -29.99 -15.83 -79.98
CA LYS A 365 -29.54 -17.16 -80.44
C LYS A 365 -30.56 -17.93 -81.30
N PHE A 366 -31.68 -17.33 -81.70
CA PHE A 366 -32.68 -17.95 -82.57
C PHE A 366 -32.86 -17.23 -83.92
#